data_AF-A0A3D1DP64-F1
#
_entry.id   AF-A0A3D1DP64-F1
#
_cell.length_a   1.000
_cell.length_b   1.000
_cell.length_c   1.000
_cell.angle_alpha   90.00
_cell.angle_beta   90.00
_cell.angle_gamma   90.00
#
_symmetry.space_group_name_H-M   'P 1'
#
loop_
_entity.id
_entity.type
_entity.pdbx_description
1 polymer ?
#
loop_
_entity_poly.entity_id
_entity_poly.type
_entity_poly.pdbx_seq_one_letter_code
_entity_poly.pdbx_strand_id
1 'polypeptide(L)'
;MARKKTNSKTAAARKKTTTAKKASSSRKGKKAATRKTSTSLGRPRIAGTAELDLEFKGDFAARQIFQFLDVQTFKELEEFSPQEITDRVITPLVQAVERIRKQLAMANRHLSGDQKFARTFQDELARVTGAARR
;
A
#
# COMPACT_ATOMS: atom_id res chain seq x y z
N MET A 1 -23.71 60.27 -40.13
CA MET A 1 -23.54 59.10 -39.24
C MET A 1 -23.24 59.58 -37.82
N ALA A 2 -23.85 58.94 -36.81
CA ALA A 2 -23.58 58.99 -35.36
C ALA A 2 -23.44 60.39 -34.69
N ARG A 3 -24.49 60.97 -34.08
CA ARG A 3 -24.96 60.76 -32.68
C ARG A 3 -23.86 60.98 -31.62
N LYS A 4 -24.02 61.74 -30.53
CA LYS A 4 -25.08 62.63 -29.99
C LYS A 4 -24.52 63.20 -28.66
N LYS A 5 -24.62 64.54 -28.46
CA LYS A 5 -24.94 65.32 -27.24
C LYS A 5 -24.28 64.92 -25.89
N THR A 6 -23.35 65.69 -25.33
CA THR A 6 -23.42 67.02 -24.64
C THR A 6 -23.84 66.97 -23.15
N ASN A 7 -23.00 67.60 -22.32
CA ASN A 7 -23.32 68.50 -21.17
C ASN A 7 -24.13 67.93 -19.98
N SER A 8 -24.00 68.38 -18.73
CA SER A 8 -23.15 69.36 -18.04
C SER A 8 -23.64 69.44 -16.58
N LYS A 9 -22.74 69.79 -15.63
CA LYS A 9 -22.98 70.48 -14.32
C LYS A 9 -23.90 69.75 -13.30
N THR A 10 -23.57 69.63 -12.01
CA THR A 10 -23.70 70.66 -10.95
C THR A 10 -23.30 70.00 -9.60
N ALA A 11 -22.51 70.66 -8.74
CA ALA A 11 -22.89 71.37 -7.49
C ALA A 11 -23.05 70.51 -6.20
N ALA A 12 -22.18 70.83 -5.23
CA ALA A 12 -22.44 71.16 -3.81
C ALA A 12 -22.99 70.16 -2.75
N ALA A 13 -22.44 70.34 -1.53
CA ALA A 13 -22.93 70.09 -0.17
C ALA A 13 -22.82 68.65 0.42
N ARG A 14 -22.02 68.37 1.46
CA ARG A 14 -21.97 68.75 2.92
C ARG A 14 -22.76 67.80 3.85
N LYS A 15 -22.01 67.10 4.73
CA LYS A 15 -22.31 66.65 6.13
C LYS A 15 -23.42 65.58 6.31
N LYS A 16 -23.37 64.63 7.26
CA LYS A 16 -22.58 64.41 8.49
C LYS A 16 -22.83 63.00 9.04
N THR A 17 -21.93 62.56 9.94
CA THR A 17 -22.10 61.59 11.06
C THR A 17 -22.32 60.12 10.70
N THR A 18 -21.66 59.11 11.29
CA THR A 18 -21.33 58.89 12.71
C THR A 18 -20.27 57.78 12.86
N THR A 19 -19.50 57.90 13.95
CA THR A 19 -18.99 56.81 14.82
C THR A 19 -17.85 55.88 14.40
N ALA A 20 -16.80 55.99 15.22
CA ALA A 20 -16.03 54.91 15.82
C ALA A 20 -14.91 54.24 14.99
N LYS A 21 -13.71 54.82 15.12
CA LYS A 21 -12.46 54.06 15.11
C LYS A 21 -12.57 52.94 16.15
N LYS A 22 -12.66 51.68 15.68
CA LYS A 22 -12.46 50.51 16.53
C LYS A 22 -11.66 49.46 15.79
N ALA A 23 -10.63 49.01 16.50
CA ALA A 23 -9.98 47.71 16.43
C ALA A 23 -9.24 47.33 15.14
N SER A 24 -7.92 47.26 15.30
CA SER A 24 -7.04 46.30 14.65
C SER A 24 -7.66 44.90 14.69
N SER A 25 -8.41 44.55 13.63
CA SER A 25 -8.90 43.21 13.40
C SER A 25 -7.81 42.46 12.64
N SER A 26 -7.28 41.44 13.31
CA SER A 26 -6.31 40.49 12.82
C SER A 26 -6.72 39.96 11.45
N ARG A 27 -5.92 40.26 10.42
CA ARG A 27 -5.89 39.44 9.21
C ARG A 27 -5.30 38.09 9.61
N LYS A 28 -6.19 37.22 10.10
CA LYS A 28 -5.97 35.79 10.27
C LYS A 28 -5.73 35.26 8.86
N GLY A 29 -4.47 35.27 8.44
CA GLY A 29 -4.03 34.57 7.24
C GLY A 29 -4.51 33.14 7.37
N LYS A 30 -5.47 32.75 6.54
CA LYS A 30 -5.75 31.34 6.30
C LYS A 30 -4.45 30.78 5.75
N LYS A 31 -3.62 30.20 6.62
CA LYS A 31 -2.61 29.23 6.20
C LYS A 31 -3.40 28.15 5.47
N ALA A 32 -3.34 28.19 4.14
CA ALA A 32 -3.76 27.08 3.32
C ALA A 32 -2.99 25.89 3.88
N ALA A 33 -3.71 24.98 4.53
CA ALA A 33 -3.14 23.71 4.93
C ALA A 33 -2.63 23.09 3.62
N THR A 34 -1.31 23.02 3.48
CA THR A 34 -0.65 22.33 2.39
C THR A 34 -1.09 20.88 2.51
N ARG A 35 -2.19 20.54 1.82
CA ARG A 35 -2.59 19.15 1.64
C ARG A 35 -1.38 18.51 0.98
N LYS A 36 -0.75 17.58 1.70
CA LYS A 36 0.28 16.71 1.14
C LYS A 36 -0.32 16.15 -0.14
N THR A 37 0.12 16.68 -1.28
CA THR A 37 -0.19 16.11 -2.57
C THR A 37 0.49 14.76 -2.53
N SER A 38 -0.28 13.70 -2.30
CA SER A 38 0.14 12.39 -2.75
C SER A 38 0.61 12.60 -4.19
N THR A 39 1.86 12.24 -4.45
CA THR A 39 2.48 12.28 -5.77
C THR A 39 1.60 11.43 -6.69
N SER A 40 0.64 12.09 -7.32
CA SER A 40 -0.37 11.47 -8.15
C SER A 40 0.31 11.05 -9.43
N LEU A 41 0.32 9.74 -9.70
CA LEU A 41 0.82 9.16 -10.95
C LEU A 41 -0.13 9.41 -12.14
N GLY A 42 -1.12 10.29 -11.97
CA GLY A 42 -2.15 10.57 -12.97
C GLY A 42 -3.32 9.58 -12.91
N ARG A 43 -4.14 9.59 -13.97
CA ARG A 43 -5.28 8.67 -14.09
C ARG A 43 -4.77 7.26 -14.40
N PRO A 44 -5.23 6.22 -13.67
CA PRO A 44 -4.92 4.84 -14.01
C PRO A 44 -5.28 4.54 -15.47
N ARG A 45 -4.35 3.92 -16.20
CA ARG A 45 -4.57 3.52 -17.60
C ARG A 45 -5.42 2.24 -17.69
N ILE A 46 -5.43 1.46 -16.61
CA ILE A 46 -6.12 0.17 -16.50
C ILE A 46 -7.24 0.33 -15.47
N ALA A 47 -8.39 -0.25 -15.75
CA ALA A 47 -9.49 -0.28 -14.79
C ALA A 47 -9.14 -1.23 -13.64
N GLY A 48 -9.46 -0.86 -12.40
CA GLY A 48 -9.23 -1.74 -11.24
C GLY A 48 -9.97 -3.08 -11.32
N THR A 49 -11.01 -3.18 -12.16
CA THR A 49 -11.77 -4.41 -12.44
C THR A 49 -11.19 -5.26 -13.57
N ALA A 50 -10.06 -4.84 -14.17
CA ALA A 50 -9.41 -5.64 -15.20
C ALA A 50 -8.76 -6.88 -14.58
N GLU A 51 -8.81 -7.99 -15.32
CA GLU A 51 -8.20 -9.25 -14.91
C GLU A 51 -6.68 -9.16 -15.00
N LEU A 52 -5.99 -9.44 -13.88
CA LEU A 52 -4.54 -9.46 -13.81
C LEU A 52 -3.95 -10.49 -14.76
N ASP A 53 -4.61 -11.64 -14.88
CA ASP A 53 -4.16 -12.75 -15.72
C ASP A 53 -4.11 -12.37 -17.20
N LEU A 54 -4.99 -11.45 -17.64
CA LEU A 54 -5.01 -10.99 -19.02
C LEU A 54 -3.96 -9.92 -19.31
N GLU A 55 -3.65 -9.07 -18.34
CA GLU A 55 -2.63 -8.04 -18.47
C GLU A 55 -1.21 -8.63 -18.38
N PHE A 56 -1.00 -9.59 -17.47
CA PHE A 56 0.28 -10.23 -17.21
C PHE A 56 0.49 -11.55 -17.98
N LYS A 57 -0.20 -11.76 -19.12
CA LYS A 57 -0.06 -12.99 -19.93
C LYS A 57 1.39 -13.34 -20.29
N GLY A 58 2.22 -12.32 -20.51
CA GLY A 58 3.64 -12.48 -20.84
C GLY A 58 4.54 -12.81 -19.66
N ASP A 59 4.05 -12.61 -18.43
CA ASP A 59 4.80 -12.85 -17.20
C ASP A 59 4.21 -14.07 -16.47
N PHE A 60 4.87 -15.21 -16.64
CA PHE A 60 4.48 -16.44 -15.97
C PHE A 60 4.64 -16.35 -14.44
N ALA A 61 5.70 -15.69 -13.97
CA ALA A 61 5.98 -15.60 -12.54
C ALA A 61 4.95 -14.72 -11.82
N ALA A 62 4.56 -13.60 -12.43
CA ALA A 62 3.50 -12.72 -11.89
C ALA A 62 2.18 -13.48 -11.75
N ARG A 63 1.77 -14.25 -12.77
CA ARG A 63 0.55 -15.06 -12.73
C ARG A 63 0.58 -16.13 -11.64
N GLN A 64 1.73 -16.77 -11.42
CA GLN A 64 1.88 -17.71 -10.29
C GLN A 64 1.69 -17.01 -8.94
N ILE A 65 2.18 -15.77 -8.79
CA ILE A 65 1.98 -14.99 -7.57
C ILE A 65 0.50 -14.65 -7.39
N PHE A 66 -0.22 -14.22 -8.44
CA PHE A 66 -1.65 -13.91 -8.36
C PHE A 66 -2.48 -15.15 -8.00
N GLN A 67 -2.16 -16.29 -8.59
CA GLN A 67 -2.79 -17.57 -8.26
C GLN A 67 -2.51 -17.98 -6.81
N PHE A 68 -1.31 -17.70 -6.30
CA PHE A 68 -0.94 -18.01 -4.92
C PHE A 68 -1.62 -17.10 -3.90
N LEU A 69 -1.80 -15.82 -4.26
CA LEU A 69 -2.50 -14.83 -3.44
C LEU A 69 -4.03 -14.97 -3.52
N ASP A 70 -4.54 -15.78 -4.45
CA ASP A 70 -5.96 -15.93 -4.79
C ASP A 70 -6.61 -14.60 -5.20
N VAL A 71 -5.91 -13.86 -6.06
CA VAL A 71 -6.29 -12.51 -6.51
C VAL A 71 -6.53 -12.51 -8.02
N GLN A 72 -7.62 -11.90 -8.47
CA GLN A 72 -8.02 -11.89 -9.89
C GLN A 72 -7.96 -10.49 -10.50
N THR A 73 -8.16 -9.43 -9.69
CA THR A 73 -8.29 -8.06 -10.20
C THR A 73 -7.24 -7.10 -9.65
N PHE A 74 -6.95 -6.04 -10.40
CA PHE A 74 -6.01 -4.99 -9.95
C PHE A 74 -6.40 -4.37 -8.62
N LYS A 75 -7.71 -4.19 -8.38
CA LYS A 75 -8.22 -3.62 -7.13
C LYS A 75 -7.80 -4.46 -5.91
N GLU A 76 -7.91 -5.78 -6.01
CA GLU A 76 -7.52 -6.71 -4.95
C GLU A 76 -5.99 -6.74 -4.77
N LEU A 77 -5.22 -6.65 -5.86
CA LEU A 77 -3.75 -6.60 -5.77
C LEU A 77 -3.26 -5.31 -5.12
N GLU A 78 -3.92 -4.19 -5.38
CA GLU A 78 -3.63 -2.87 -4.79
C GLU A 78 -3.87 -2.82 -3.27
N GLU A 79 -4.62 -3.77 -2.69
CA GLU A 79 -4.83 -3.87 -1.24
C GLU A 79 -3.58 -4.36 -0.50
N PHE A 80 -2.64 -5.00 -1.21
CA PHE A 80 -1.43 -5.53 -0.62
C PHE A 80 -0.23 -4.60 -0.82
N SER A 81 0.55 -4.42 0.24
CA SER A 81 1.89 -3.86 0.10
C SER A 81 2.85 -4.88 -0.56
N PRO A 82 3.93 -4.41 -1.21
CA PRO A 82 4.94 -5.30 -1.78
C PRO A 82 5.54 -6.28 -0.77
N GLN A 83 5.71 -5.83 0.48
CA GLN A 83 6.22 -6.67 1.56
C GLN A 83 5.22 -7.76 1.94
N GLU A 84 3.92 -7.43 2.05
CA GLU A 84 2.89 -8.42 2.37
C GLU A 84 2.73 -9.48 1.27
N ILE A 85 2.84 -9.09 -0.01
CA ILE A 85 2.87 -10.04 -1.13
C ILE A 85 4.04 -11.02 -0.93
N THR A 86 5.21 -10.49 -0.65
CA THR A 86 6.43 -11.27 -0.47
C THR A 86 6.31 -12.23 0.71
N ASP A 87 5.86 -11.75 1.86
CA ASP A 87 5.73 -12.55 3.07
C ASP A 87 4.67 -13.66 2.90
N ARG A 88 3.55 -13.36 2.25
CA ARG A 88 2.49 -14.34 1.97
C ARG A 88 2.97 -15.45 1.05
N VAL A 89 3.76 -15.12 0.03
CA VAL A 89 4.29 -16.11 -0.92
C VAL A 89 5.43 -16.92 -0.31
N ILE A 90 6.36 -16.28 0.41
CA ILE A 90 7.57 -16.95 0.93
C ILE A 90 7.26 -17.83 2.14
N THR A 91 6.40 -17.40 3.06
CA THR A 91 6.16 -18.12 4.32
C THR A 91 5.76 -19.58 4.12
N PRO A 92 4.79 -19.91 3.24
CA PRO A 92 4.40 -21.30 3.01
C PRO A 92 5.50 -22.13 2.33
N LEU A 93 6.34 -21.51 1.50
CA LEU A 93 7.49 -22.18 0.87
C LEU A 93 8.53 -22.57 1.93
N VAL A 94 8.84 -21.66 2.85
CA VAL A 94 9.76 -21.92 3.97
C VAL A 94 9.19 -23.04 4.85
N GLN A 95 7.91 -22.98 5.21
CA GLN A 95 7.23 -24.03 5.97
C GLN A 95 7.24 -25.39 5.24
N ALA A 96 7.08 -25.39 3.92
CA ALA A 96 7.17 -26.62 3.12
C ALA A 96 8.58 -27.23 3.19
N VAL A 97 9.63 -26.41 3.08
CA VAL A 97 11.02 -26.86 3.23
C VAL A 97 11.26 -27.42 4.63
N GLU A 98 10.76 -26.77 5.69
CA GLU A 98 10.86 -27.29 7.05
C GLU A 98 10.17 -28.64 7.23
N ARG A 99 8.98 -28.84 6.63
CA ARG A 99 8.30 -30.14 6.65
C ARG A 99 9.12 -31.21 5.93
N ILE A 100 9.72 -30.89 4.79
CA ILE A 100 10.62 -31.81 4.06
C ILE A 100 11.80 -32.20 4.95
N ARG A 101 12.44 -31.24 5.62
CA ARG A 101 13.57 -31.50 6.53
C ARG A 101 13.18 -32.45 7.66
N LYS A 102 12.04 -32.21 8.31
CA LYS A 102 11.51 -33.07 9.38
C LYS A 102 11.21 -34.49 8.87
N GLN A 103 10.56 -34.60 7.71
CA GLN A 103 10.23 -35.90 7.10
C GLN A 103 11.50 -36.70 6.76
N LEU A 104 12.51 -36.03 6.21
CA LEU A 104 13.81 -36.67 5.94
C LEU A 104 14.49 -37.12 7.23
N ALA A 105 14.50 -36.28 8.27
CA ALA A 105 15.08 -36.63 9.56
C ALA A 105 14.38 -37.85 10.20
N MET A 106 13.05 -37.94 10.11
CA MET A 106 12.31 -39.14 10.53
C MET A 106 12.71 -40.41 9.76
N ALA A 107 13.08 -40.25 8.49
CA ALA A 107 13.56 -41.33 7.63
C ALA A 107 15.08 -41.58 7.74
N ASN A 108 15.76 -41.03 8.75
CA ASN A 108 17.22 -41.10 8.92
C ASN A 108 18.02 -40.55 7.73
N ARG A 109 17.48 -39.55 7.03
CA ARG A 109 18.12 -38.83 5.91
C ARG A 109 18.16 -37.33 6.20
N HIS A 110 18.96 -36.59 5.42
CA HIS A 110 19.03 -35.14 5.53
C HIS A 110 19.34 -34.51 4.18
N LEU A 111 19.02 -33.21 4.04
CA LEU A 111 19.46 -32.41 2.90
C LEU A 111 20.97 -32.15 3.01
N SER A 112 21.58 -31.70 1.90
CA SER A 112 23.00 -31.31 1.90
C SER A 112 23.24 -30.18 2.90
N GLY A 113 24.24 -30.33 3.78
CA GLY A 113 24.57 -29.37 4.84
C GLY A 113 23.65 -29.40 6.08
N ASP A 114 22.56 -30.18 6.07
CA ASP A 114 21.52 -30.14 7.12
C ASP A 114 21.63 -31.26 8.16
N GLN A 115 22.81 -31.89 8.26
CA GLN A 115 23.04 -33.04 9.16
C GLN A 115 22.84 -32.68 10.63
N LYS A 116 23.23 -31.47 11.04
CA LYS A 116 23.09 -31.02 12.44
C LYS A 116 21.61 -30.95 12.84
N PHE A 117 20.76 -30.37 11.99
CA PHE A 117 19.32 -30.30 12.22
C PHE A 117 18.69 -31.69 12.33
N ALA A 118 19.04 -32.60 11.42
CA ALA A 118 18.49 -33.94 11.45
C ALA A 118 18.81 -34.68 12.76
N ARG A 119 20.06 -34.56 13.25
CA ARG A 119 20.45 -35.13 14.55
C ARG A 119 19.70 -34.50 15.72
N THR A 120 19.67 -33.16 15.80
CA THR A 120 18.97 -32.48 16.90
C THR A 120 17.48 -32.80 16.91
N PHE A 121 16.85 -32.86 15.73
CA PHE A 121 15.44 -33.20 15.60
C PHE A 121 15.17 -34.66 16.02
N GLN A 122 16.05 -35.60 15.66
CA GLN A 122 15.94 -36.99 16.11
C GLN A 122 16.11 -37.13 17.62
N ASP A 123 17.08 -36.42 18.21
CA ASP A 123 17.30 -36.42 19.67
C ASP A 123 16.09 -35.85 20.41
N GLU A 124 15.52 -34.75 19.92
CA GLU A 124 14.27 -34.17 20.45
C GLU A 124 13.10 -35.14 20.30
N LEU A 125 12.97 -35.79 19.14
CA LEU A 125 11.91 -36.76 18.88
C LEU A 125 12.04 -37.98 19.79
N ALA A 126 13.25 -38.50 20.02
CA ALA A 126 13.53 -39.59 20.95
C ALA A 126 13.24 -39.22 22.41
N ARG A 127 13.47 -37.96 22.80
CA ARG A 127 13.10 -37.43 24.12
C ARG A 127 11.58 -37.36 24.30
N VAL A 128 10.86 -36.83 23.30
CA VAL A 128 9.40 -36.68 23.34
C VAL A 128 8.70 -38.04 23.29
N THR A 129 9.20 -38.97 22.47
CA THR A 129 8.60 -40.31 22.31
C THR A 129 9.00 -41.29 23.40
N GLY A 130 9.92 -40.93 24.31
CA GLY A 130 10.39 -41.79 25.39
C GLY A 130 11.26 -42.97 24.95
N ALA A 131 11.61 -43.07 23.65
CA ALA A 131 12.41 -44.15 23.09
C ALA A 131 13.83 -44.21 23.68
N ALA A 132 14.33 -43.11 24.25
CA ALA A 132 15.66 -43.01 24.85
C ALA A 132 15.77 -43.57 26.30
N ARG A 133 14.69 -44.05 26.91
CA ARG A 133 14.69 -44.64 28.27
C ARG A 133 14.48 -46.15 28.24
N ARG A 134 15.43 -46.92 27.72
CA ARG A 134 15.58 -48.35 28.00
C ARG A 134 17.03 -48.76 28.00
#